data_AF-A0A6A1UIV9-F1
#
_entry.id   AF-A0A6A1UIV9-F1
#
_cell.length_a   1.000
_cell.length_b   1.000
_cell.length_c   1.000
_cell.angle_alpha   90.00
_cell.angle_beta   90.00
_cell.angle_gamma   90.00
#
_symmetry.space_group_name_H-M   'P 1'
#
loop_
_entity.id
_entity.type
_entity.pdbx_description
1 polymer ?
#
loop_
_entity_poly.entity_id
_entity_poly.type
_entity_poly.pdbx_seq_one_letter_code
_entity_poly.pdbx_strand_id
1 'polypeptide(L)'
;MVMVHGDDKGLVLPPKVASVQVIVIPVPYKDADTQGIFDACAATVDTLSAVGIRAKADLRDNYSPGWKYSNWEMKGVPLRIEIGPKDLANNQVRVVRRDNSAKTDIPRADLVEQVKEMLDNVQQSLFDVAKQKRDACVQIVKTWEEFVEALSQRKLILAPWCDEEEVEKDVKTRTKGEMGAAKSLCSPFDQPELPEGTTCFASGKPAKKWTYWGRSY
;
A
#
# COMPACT_ATOMS: atom_id res chain seq x y z
N MET A 1 0.62 7.43 -0.73
CA MET A 1 -0.34 6.46 -0.15
C MET A 1 -1.28 5.93 -1.23
N VAL A 2 -2.18 6.74 -1.80
CA VAL A 2 -3.09 6.30 -2.88
C VAL A 2 -2.33 5.71 -4.08
N MET A 3 -1.35 6.45 -4.64
CA MET A 3 -0.53 5.96 -5.77
C MET A 3 0.36 4.76 -5.44
N VAL A 4 0.62 4.48 -4.15
CA VAL A 4 1.56 3.44 -3.74
C VAL A 4 0.87 2.09 -3.60
N HIS A 5 -0.35 2.08 -3.06
CA HIS A 5 -1.07 0.85 -2.74
C HIS A 5 -2.20 0.52 -3.71
N GLY A 6 -2.74 1.51 -4.44
CA GLY A 6 -3.84 1.29 -5.38
C GLY A 6 -3.53 0.25 -6.45
N ASP A 7 -4.57 -0.43 -6.91
CA ASP A 7 -4.53 -1.44 -7.97
C ASP A 7 -5.67 -1.21 -8.98
N ASP A 8 -5.82 -2.12 -9.95
CA ASP A 8 -6.85 -2.03 -11.00
C ASP A 8 -8.29 -2.13 -10.46
N LYS A 9 -8.48 -2.58 -9.21
CA LYS A 9 -9.79 -2.63 -8.55
C LYS A 9 -10.10 -1.33 -7.81
N GLY A 10 -9.13 -0.43 -7.64
CA GLY A 10 -9.29 0.89 -7.03
C GLY A 10 -8.38 1.12 -5.82
N LEU A 11 -8.90 1.78 -4.80
CA LEU A 11 -8.13 2.11 -3.61
C LEU A 11 -7.75 0.85 -2.82
N VAL A 12 -6.59 0.89 -2.18
CA VAL A 12 -6.17 -0.07 -1.15
C VAL A 12 -5.66 0.77 0.02
N LEU A 13 -6.46 0.86 1.09
CA LEU A 13 -6.15 1.75 2.20
C LEU A 13 -5.49 0.98 3.35
N PRO A 14 -4.38 1.49 3.92
CA PRO A 14 -3.83 0.94 5.15
C PRO A 14 -4.85 1.03 6.30
N PRO A 15 -5.06 -0.04 7.11
CA PRO A 15 -6.03 -0.07 8.19
C PRO A 15 -5.98 1.07 9.19
N LYS A 16 -4.79 1.64 9.45
CA LYS A 16 -4.63 2.76 10.39
C LYS A 16 -5.28 4.06 9.91
N VAL A 17 -5.48 4.22 8.60
CA VAL A 17 -6.04 5.45 8.00
C VAL A 17 -7.38 5.24 7.30
N ALA A 18 -7.80 3.99 7.10
CA ALA A 18 -9.08 3.67 6.47
C ALA A 18 -10.26 4.17 7.33
N SER A 19 -11.20 4.93 6.75
CA SER A 19 -12.38 5.41 7.48
C SER A 19 -13.30 4.27 7.93
N VAL A 20 -13.45 3.26 7.08
CA VAL A 20 -14.05 1.96 7.39
C VAL A 20 -12.96 0.91 7.24
N GLN A 21 -12.69 0.16 8.32
CA GLN A 21 -11.71 -0.93 8.33
C GLN A 21 -12.34 -2.26 7.91
N VAL A 22 -13.59 -2.48 8.32
CA VAL A 22 -14.32 -3.72 8.08
C VAL A 22 -15.71 -3.40 7.54
N ILE A 23 -16.07 -3.98 6.39
CA ILE A 23 -17.42 -3.93 5.85
C ILE A 23 -18.08 -5.30 5.95
N VAL A 24 -19.23 -5.37 6.61
CA VAL A 24 -20.03 -6.58 6.76
C VAL A 24 -21.13 -6.59 5.71
N ILE A 25 -21.22 -7.67 4.93
CA ILE A 25 -22.14 -7.78 3.81
C ILE A 25 -22.97 -9.07 3.95
N PRO A 26 -24.30 -8.95 4.04
CA PRO A 26 -25.16 -10.13 4.05
C PRO A 26 -25.20 -10.77 2.66
N VAL A 27 -25.18 -12.09 2.63
CA VAL A 27 -25.26 -12.91 1.42
C VAL A 27 -26.52 -13.78 1.49
N PRO A 28 -27.72 -13.18 1.37
CA PRO A 28 -28.97 -13.93 1.43
C PRO A 28 -29.08 -14.89 0.23
N TYR A 29 -29.71 -16.04 0.45
CA TYR A 29 -30.04 -17.02 -0.59
C TYR A 29 -31.53 -17.32 -0.54
N LYS A 30 -32.09 -17.90 -1.61
CA LYS A 30 -33.50 -18.30 -1.63
C LYS A 30 -33.80 -19.27 -0.47
N ASP A 31 -34.92 -19.05 0.20
CA ASP A 31 -35.40 -19.83 1.35
C ASP A 31 -34.51 -19.78 2.61
N ALA A 32 -33.61 -18.80 2.70
CA ALA A 32 -32.77 -18.59 3.88
C ALA A 32 -33.42 -17.67 4.93
N ASP A 33 -33.05 -17.89 6.20
CA ASP A 33 -33.34 -16.99 7.31
C ASP A 33 -32.65 -15.62 7.10
N THR A 34 -33.31 -14.77 6.34
CA THR A 34 -32.79 -13.45 5.96
C THR A 34 -32.70 -12.55 7.19
N GLN A 35 -33.65 -12.65 8.13
CA GLN A 35 -33.60 -11.86 9.36
C GLN A 35 -32.41 -12.27 10.22
N GLY A 36 -32.19 -13.58 10.42
CA GLY A 36 -31.04 -14.08 11.15
C GLY A 36 -29.69 -13.68 10.54
N ILE A 37 -29.59 -13.58 9.21
CA ILE A 37 -28.38 -13.06 8.55
C ILE A 37 -28.16 -11.58 8.87
N PHE A 38 -29.22 -10.78 8.84
CA PHE A 38 -29.13 -9.34 9.10
C PHE A 38 -28.79 -9.06 10.57
N ASP A 39 -29.42 -9.78 11.49
CA ASP A 39 -29.15 -9.70 12.93
C ASP A 39 -27.70 -10.12 13.24
N ALA A 40 -27.22 -11.18 12.58
CA ALA A 40 -25.82 -11.58 12.65
C ALA A 40 -24.85 -10.51 12.12
N CYS A 41 -25.20 -9.83 11.03
CA CYS A 41 -24.39 -8.73 10.51
C CYS A 41 -24.31 -7.58 11.50
N ALA A 42 -25.44 -7.19 12.10
CA ALA A 42 -25.49 -6.14 13.12
C ALA A 42 -24.64 -6.52 14.35
N ALA A 43 -24.84 -7.73 14.90
CA ALA A 43 -24.08 -8.23 16.04
C ALA A 43 -22.57 -8.28 15.77
N THR A 44 -22.16 -8.62 14.54
CA THR A 44 -20.75 -8.61 14.13
C THR A 44 -20.18 -7.19 14.15
N VAL A 45 -20.93 -6.21 13.62
CA VAL A 45 -20.51 -4.80 13.64
C VAL A 45 -20.40 -4.28 15.08
N ASP A 46 -21.37 -4.58 15.94
CA ASP A 46 -21.37 -4.15 17.34
C ASP A 46 -20.18 -4.73 18.11
N THR A 47 -19.92 -6.03 17.92
CA THR A 47 -18.79 -6.74 18.55
C THR A 47 -17.45 -6.11 18.15
N LEU A 48 -17.25 -5.82 16.87
CA LEU A 48 -16.03 -5.19 16.38
C LEU A 48 -15.92 -3.72 16.82
N SER A 49 -17.02 -2.98 16.80
CA SER A 49 -17.06 -1.58 17.19
C SER A 49 -16.78 -1.38 18.68
N ALA A 50 -17.24 -2.31 19.52
CA ALA A 50 -17.00 -2.31 20.97
C ALA A 50 -15.51 -2.35 21.34
N VAL A 51 -14.65 -2.88 20.45
CA VAL A 51 -13.20 -2.93 20.64
C VAL A 51 -12.45 -1.88 19.81
N GLY A 52 -13.15 -0.88 19.27
CA GLY A 52 -12.57 0.25 18.53
C GLY A 52 -12.29 -0.01 17.05
N ILE A 53 -12.73 -1.13 16.49
CA ILE A 53 -12.61 -1.39 15.04
C ILE A 53 -13.71 -0.62 14.32
N ARG A 54 -13.34 0.16 13.30
CA ARG A 54 -14.28 0.93 12.48
C ARG A 54 -15.02 0.01 11.50
N ALA A 55 -16.05 -0.67 12.00
CA ALA A 55 -16.88 -1.58 11.24
C ALA A 55 -18.17 -0.92 10.76
N LYS A 56 -18.70 -1.38 9.62
CA LYS A 56 -20.00 -0.98 9.09
C LYS A 56 -20.68 -2.16 8.42
N ALA A 57 -22.01 -2.20 8.40
CA ALA A 57 -22.78 -3.14 7.59
C ALA A 57 -23.36 -2.46 6.34
N ASP A 58 -23.38 -3.17 5.20
CA ASP A 58 -24.08 -2.76 3.99
C ASP A 58 -25.35 -3.59 3.76
N LEU A 59 -26.43 -3.16 4.41
CA LEU A 59 -27.73 -3.86 4.43
C LEU A 59 -28.67 -3.43 3.29
N ARG A 60 -28.19 -2.66 2.32
CA ARG A 60 -29.01 -2.22 1.16
C ARG A 60 -29.52 -3.42 0.38
N ASP A 61 -30.83 -3.59 0.27
CA ASP A 61 -31.49 -4.72 -0.40
C ASP A 61 -31.54 -4.57 -1.93
N ASN A 62 -31.52 -3.33 -2.42
CA ASN A 62 -31.57 -2.99 -3.84
C ASN A 62 -30.29 -3.33 -4.64
N TYR A 63 -29.24 -3.86 -4.00
CA TYR A 63 -27.99 -4.24 -4.63
C TYR A 63 -27.60 -5.68 -4.35
N SER A 64 -27.11 -6.38 -5.38
CA SER A 64 -26.57 -7.73 -5.23
C SER A 64 -25.30 -7.72 -4.36
N PRO A 65 -24.97 -8.82 -3.65
CA PRO A 65 -23.73 -8.93 -2.89
C PRO A 65 -22.49 -8.62 -3.74
N GLY A 66 -22.43 -9.13 -4.97
CA GLY A 66 -21.33 -8.87 -5.90
C GLY A 66 -21.16 -7.39 -6.26
N TRP A 67 -22.25 -6.64 -6.41
CA TRP A 67 -22.17 -5.19 -6.61
C TRP A 67 -21.59 -4.49 -5.38
N LYS A 68 -22.04 -4.87 -4.18
CA LYS A 68 -21.52 -4.32 -2.93
C LYS A 68 -20.02 -4.61 -2.77
N TYR A 69 -19.59 -5.83 -3.11
CA TYR A 69 -18.18 -6.23 -3.08
C TYR A 69 -17.32 -5.27 -3.88
N SER A 70 -17.66 -5.06 -5.15
CA SER A 70 -16.94 -4.14 -6.04
C SER A 70 -16.96 -2.69 -5.51
N ASN A 71 -18.12 -2.20 -5.06
CA ASN A 71 -18.23 -0.84 -4.52
C ASN A 71 -17.31 -0.60 -3.30
N TRP A 72 -17.16 -1.57 -2.40
CA TRP A 72 -16.30 -1.43 -1.23
C TRP A 72 -14.83 -1.76 -1.50
N GLU A 73 -14.55 -2.64 -2.46
CA GLU A 73 -13.19 -2.86 -2.98
C GLU A 73 -12.65 -1.61 -3.65
N MET A 74 -13.46 -0.93 -4.48
CA MET A 74 -13.09 0.34 -5.12
C MET A 74 -12.77 1.43 -4.09
N LYS A 75 -13.49 1.45 -2.97
CA LYS A 75 -13.25 2.38 -1.85
C LYS A 75 -12.07 1.97 -0.95
N GLY A 76 -11.51 0.78 -1.16
CA GLY A 76 -10.32 0.30 -0.47
C GLY A 76 -10.53 -0.07 0.99
N VAL A 77 -11.73 -0.53 1.37
CA VAL A 77 -11.96 -1.07 2.71
C VAL A 77 -11.07 -2.30 2.92
N PRO A 78 -10.22 -2.33 3.96
CA PRO A 78 -9.22 -3.39 4.16
C PRO A 78 -9.79 -4.81 4.22
N LEU A 79 -10.87 -4.99 4.98
CA LEU A 79 -11.50 -6.30 5.19
C LEU A 79 -12.98 -6.24 4.83
N ARG A 80 -13.45 -7.27 4.12
CA ARG A 80 -14.86 -7.55 3.91
C ARG A 80 -15.24 -8.81 4.68
N ILE A 81 -16.31 -8.76 5.46
CA ILE A 81 -16.91 -9.93 6.09
C ILE A 81 -18.20 -10.27 5.33
N GLU A 82 -18.31 -11.51 4.90
CA GLU A 82 -19.46 -12.09 4.22
C GLU A 82 -20.17 -13.02 5.20
N ILE A 83 -21.49 -12.87 5.33
CA ILE A 83 -22.33 -13.73 6.19
C ILE A 83 -23.49 -14.25 5.36
N GLY A 84 -23.47 -15.55 5.05
CA GLY A 84 -24.56 -16.26 4.42
C GLY A 84 -25.16 -17.37 5.29
N PRO A 85 -26.09 -18.17 4.75
CA PRO A 85 -26.76 -19.24 5.49
C PRO A 85 -25.79 -20.31 6.00
N LYS A 86 -24.74 -20.61 5.21
CA LYS A 86 -23.70 -21.58 5.59
C LYS A 86 -22.89 -21.10 6.78
N ASP A 87 -22.59 -19.80 6.82
CA ASP A 87 -21.79 -19.21 7.89
C ASP A 87 -22.60 -19.16 9.21
N LEU A 88 -23.91 -18.92 9.12
CA LEU A 88 -24.82 -19.06 10.26
C LEU A 88 -24.86 -20.49 10.81
N ALA A 89 -25.07 -21.48 9.93
CA ALA A 89 -25.15 -22.88 10.31
C ALA A 89 -23.86 -23.38 10.99
N ASN A 90 -22.71 -22.87 10.54
CA ASN A 90 -21.39 -23.23 11.07
C ASN A 90 -20.90 -22.31 12.20
N ASN A 91 -21.70 -21.33 12.64
CA ASN A 91 -21.32 -20.33 13.64
C ASN A 91 -19.97 -19.63 13.35
N GLN A 92 -19.78 -19.24 12.09
CA GLN A 92 -18.56 -18.60 11.59
C GLN A 92 -18.88 -17.37 10.74
N VAL A 93 -17.83 -16.70 10.25
CA VAL A 93 -17.92 -15.66 9.22
C VAL A 93 -16.81 -15.84 8.19
N ARG A 94 -17.04 -15.42 6.95
CA ARG A 94 -16.01 -15.42 5.90
C ARG A 94 -15.40 -14.03 5.79
N VAL A 95 -14.09 -13.92 5.99
CA VAL A 95 -13.34 -12.67 5.86
C VAL A 95 -12.51 -12.68 4.58
N VAL A 96 -12.56 -11.58 3.84
CA VAL A 96 -11.83 -11.38 2.59
C VAL A 96 -10.94 -10.14 2.70
N ARG A 97 -9.66 -10.31 2.39
CA ARG A 97 -8.67 -9.23 2.38
C ARG A 97 -8.70 -8.43 1.09
N ARG A 98 -8.61 -7.11 1.19
CA ARG A 98 -8.58 -6.21 0.02
C ARG A 98 -7.25 -6.23 -0.73
N ASP A 99 -6.14 -6.34 -0.03
CA ASP A 99 -4.79 -6.22 -0.60
C ASP A 99 -4.40 -7.41 -1.47
N ASN A 100 -4.89 -8.62 -1.16
CA ASN A 100 -4.51 -9.84 -1.86
C ASN A 100 -5.69 -10.78 -2.20
N SER A 101 -6.94 -10.40 -1.88
CA SER A 101 -8.14 -11.23 -2.11
C SER A 101 -8.16 -12.58 -1.38
N ALA A 102 -7.27 -12.81 -0.40
CA ALA A 102 -7.27 -14.02 0.41
C ALA A 102 -8.56 -14.13 1.24
N LYS A 103 -9.05 -15.36 1.41
CA LYS A 103 -10.31 -15.68 2.10
C LYS A 103 -10.04 -16.61 3.26
N THR A 104 -10.67 -16.33 4.39
CA THR A 104 -10.51 -17.10 5.63
C THR A 104 -11.87 -17.25 6.31
N ASP A 105 -12.19 -18.44 6.79
CA ASP A 105 -13.34 -18.63 7.69
C ASP A 105 -12.88 -18.47 9.14
N ILE A 106 -13.60 -17.67 9.90
CA ILE A 106 -13.27 -17.37 11.29
C ILE A 106 -14.47 -17.78 12.16
N PRO A 107 -14.27 -18.66 13.16
CA PRO A 107 -15.29 -18.93 14.17
C PRO A 107 -15.70 -17.64 14.87
N ARG A 108 -17.00 -17.47 15.19
CA ARG A 108 -17.46 -16.24 15.84
C ARG A 108 -16.79 -15.95 17.19
N ALA A 109 -16.38 -17.00 17.90
CA ALA A 109 -15.66 -16.90 19.16
C ALA A 109 -14.32 -16.14 19.01
N ASP A 110 -13.65 -16.29 17.86
CA ASP A 110 -12.31 -15.75 17.61
C ASP A 110 -12.34 -14.47 16.78
N LEU A 111 -13.55 -13.97 16.45
CA LEU A 111 -13.77 -12.85 15.52
C LEU A 111 -12.91 -11.62 15.85
N VAL A 112 -12.92 -11.21 17.12
CA VAL A 112 -12.24 -9.98 17.55
C VAL A 112 -10.73 -10.11 17.41
N GLU A 113 -10.16 -11.20 17.91
CA GLU A 113 -8.72 -11.44 17.94
C GLU A 113 -8.18 -11.55 16.51
N GLN A 114 -8.80 -12.41 15.70
CA GLN A 114 -8.38 -12.67 14.33
C GLN A 114 -8.54 -11.42 13.44
N VAL A 115 -9.62 -10.65 13.59
CA VAL A 115 -9.78 -9.42 12.78
C VAL A 115 -8.72 -8.37 13.15
N LYS A 116 -8.37 -8.22 14.43
CA LYS A 116 -7.27 -7.32 14.85
C LYS A 116 -5.96 -7.74 14.21
N GLU A 117 -5.61 -9.02 14.34
CA GLU A 117 -4.39 -9.57 13.75
C GLU A 117 -4.36 -9.38 12.22
N MET A 118 -5.48 -9.64 11.54
CA MET A 118 -5.58 -9.42 10.09
C MET A 118 -5.38 -7.96 9.70
N LEU A 119 -5.91 -7.00 10.46
CA LEU A 119 -5.68 -5.57 10.18
C LEU A 119 -4.21 -5.19 10.38
N ASP A 120 -3.54 -5.69 11.42
CA ASP A 120 -2.12 -5.44 11.62
C ASP A 120 -1.26 -6.09 10.52
N ASN A 121 -1.60 -7.32 10.12
CA ASN A 121 -0.95 -8.03 9.03
C ASN A 121 -1.14 -7.33 7.68
N VAL A 122 -2.33 -6.79 7.38
CA VAL A 122 -2.56 -5.99 6.16
C VAL A 122 -1.72 -4.72 6.20
N GLN A 123 -1.65 -4.02 7.34
CA GLN A 123 -0.85 -2.81 7.49
C GLN A 123 0.64 -3.08 7.22
N GLN A 124 1.19 -4.16 7.78
CA GLN A 124 2.58 -4.55 7.62
C GLN A 124 2.87 -5.03 6.18
N SER A 125 2.02 -5.88 5.63
CA SER A 125 2.09 -6.37 4.24
C SER A 125 2.18 -5.23 3.22
N LEU A 126 1.31 -4.21 3.35
CA LEU A 126 1.32 -3.05 2.46
C LEU A 126 2.63 -2.25 2.56
N PHE A 127 3.21 -2.15 3.75
CA PHE A 127 4.49 -1.48 3.94
C PHE A 127 5.64 -2.29 3.32
N ASP A 128 5.70 -3.60 3.59
CA ASP A 128 6.79 -4.46 3.11
C ASP A 128 6.83 -4.54 1.59
N VAL A 129 5.67 -4.72 0.95
CA VAL A 129 5.56 -4.72 -0.52
C VAL A 129 5.99 -3.37 -1.10
N ALA A 130 5.56 -2.26 -0.51
CA ALA A 130 5.94 -0.92 -0.98
C ALA A 130 7.44 -0.65 -0.78
N LYS A 131 8.01 -1.06 0.35
CA LYS A 131 9.43 -0.95 0.65
C LYS A 131 10.26 -1.77 -0.33
N GLN A 132 9.90 -3.03 -0.56
CA GLN A 132 10.59 -3.88 -1.52
C GLN A 132 10.57 -3.30 -2.93
N LYS A 133 9.42 -2.79 -3.38
CA LYS A 133 9.30 -2.11 -4.69
C LYS A 133 10.20 -0.86 -4.77
N ARG A 134 10.20 -0.03 -3.73
CA ARG A 134 11.09 1.14 -3.66
C ARG A 134 12.55 0.72 -3.74
N ASP A 135 12.96 -0.26 -2.94
CA ASP A 135 14.35 -0.70 -2.84
C ASP A 135 14.84 -1.31 -4.17
N ALA A 136 13.99 -2.08 -4.86
CA ALA A 136 14.27 -2.60 -6.21
C ALA A 136 14.32 -1.50 -7.31
N CYS A 137 13.78 -0.31 -7.03
CA CYS A 137 13.88 0.85 -7.90
C CYS A 137 15.11 1.71 -7.62
N VAL A 138 15.85 1.46 -6.52
CA VAL A 138 17.10 2.17 -6.24
C VAL A 138 18.23 1.57 -7.06
N GLN A 139 18.94 2.41 -7.81
CA GLN A 139 20.15 2.03 -8.54
C GLN A 139 21.33 2.85 -8.03
N ILE A 140 22.38 2.16 -7.57
CA ILE A 140 23.63 2.79 -7.18
C ILE A 140 24.48 2.98 -8.43
N VAL A 141 24.94 4.20 -8.67
CA VAL A 141 25.78 4.55 -9.83
C VAL A 141 26.99 5.33 -9.38
N LYS A 142 28.06 5.29 -10.17
CA LYS A 142 29.33 6.01 -9.90
C LYS A 142 29.75 6.91 -11.06
N THR A 143 29.21 6.70 -12.25
CA THR A 143 29.57 7.47 -13.44
C THR A 143 28.37 8.22 -14.03
N TRP A 144 28.67 9.16 -14.92
CA TRP A 144 27.65 9.91 -15.64
C TRP A 144 26.85 9.02 -16.60
N GLU A 145 27.51 8.07 -17.25
CA GLU A 145 26.88 7.16 -18.22
C GLU A 145 25.85 6.26 -17.53
N GLU A 146 26.24 5.65 -16.40
CA GLU A 146 25.33 4.83 -15.56
C GLU A 146 24.15 5.66 -15.05
N PHE A 147 24.40 6.93 -14.69
CA PHE A 147 23.36 7.85 -14.24
C PHE A 147 22.32 8.11 -15.34
N VAL A 148 22.77 8.39 -16.57
CA VAL A 148 21.86 8.64 -17.71
C VAL A 148 21.05 7.38 -18.04
N GLU A 149 21.68 6.20 -18.02
CA GLU A 149 21.00 4.93 -18.23
C GLU A 149 19.92 4.69 -17.17
N ALA A 150 20.27 4.79 -15.89
CA ALA A 150 19.33 4.59 -14.77
C ALA A 150 18.17 5.60 -14.82
N LEU A 151 18.43 6.85 -15.21
CA LEU A 151 17.41 7.88 -15.36
C LEU A 151 16.43 7.56 -16.49
N SER A 152 16.92 6.99 -17.60
CA SER A 152 16.08 6.55 -18.73
C SER A 152 15.14 5.40 -18.33
N GLN A 153 15.61 4.52 -17.43
CA GLN A 153 14.86 3.40 -16.87
C GLN A 153 13.92 3.81 -15.72
N ARG A 154 13.80 5.11 -15.43
CA ARG A 154 12.93 5.67 -14.37
C ARG A 154 13.28 5.15 -12.97
N LYS A 155 14.55 4.90 -12.71
CA LYS A 155 15.06 4.48 -11.39
C LYS A 155 15.24 5.67 -10.45
N LEU A 156 15.23 5.38 -9.15
CA LEU A 156 15.73 6.28 -8.11
C LEU A 156 17.23 6.06 -8.00
N ILE A 157 18.05 7.09 -8.18
CA ILE A 157 19.49 6.91 -8.37
C ILE A 157 20.22 7.33 -7.11
N LEU A 158 21.13 6.50 -6.58
CA LEU A 158 22.03 6.88 -5.48
C LEU A 158 23.45 7.04 -6.05
N ALA A 159 24.00 8.25 -5.99
CA ALA A 159 25.28 8.57 -6.61
C ALA A 159 26.22 9.34 -5.67
N PRO A 160 27.55 9.16 -5.77
CA PRO A 160 28.52 9.91 -4.99
C PRO A 160 28.59 11.34 -5.53
N TRP A 161 28.40 12.33 -4.66
CA TRP A 161 28.27 13.74 -5.03
C TRP A 161 29.20 14.65 -4.21
N CYS A 162 29.71 15.71 -4.84
CA CYS A 162 30.63 16.68 -4.22
C CYS A 162 29.93 17.75 -3.38
N ASP A 163 28.60 17.76 -3.34
CA ASP A 163 27.79 18.73 -2.58
C ASP A 163 28.04 20.18 -3.02
N GLU A 164 28.04 20.41 -4.33
CA GLU A 164 28.22 21.75 -4.92
C GLU A 164 27.03 22.11 -5.80
N GLU A 165 26.46 23.29 -5.55
CA GLU A 165 25.26 23.79 -6.23
C GLU A 165 25.43 23.90 -7.75
N GLU A 166 26.60 24.36 -8.21
CA GLU A 166 26.89 24.48 -9.64
C GLU A 166 26.90 23.13 -10.37
N VAL A 167 27.31 22.05 -9.68
CA VAL A 167 27.25 20.70 -10.24
C VAL A 167 25.81 20.22 -10.34
N GLU A 168 24.96 20.53 -9.37
CA GLU A 168 23.53 20.21 -9.47
C GLU A 168 22.85 20.98 -10.62
N LYS A 169 23.20 22.26 -10.82
CA LYS A 169 22.72 23.06 -11.96
C LYS A 169 23.15 22.47 -13.30
N ASP A 170 24.40 22.00 -13.41
CA ASP A 170 24.90 21.31 -14.60
C ASP A 170 24.12 20.01 -14.87
N VAL A 171 23.97 19.15 -13.87
CA VAL A 171 23.18 17.90 -13.97
C VAL A 171 21.76 18.18 -14.46
N LYS A 172 21.10 19.18 -13.88
CA LYS A 172 19.75 19.60 -14.25
C LYS A 172 19.67 20.10 -15.69
N THR A 173 20.69 20.82 -16.15
CA THR A 173 20.76 21.34 -17.52
C THR A 173 20.97 20.22 -18.52
N ARG A 174 21.93 19.31 -18.25
CA ARG A 174 22.27 18.17 -19.11
C ARG A 174 21.18 17.11 -19.21
N THR A 175 20.32 17.00 -18.20
CA THR A 175 19.24 16.01 -18.15
C THR A 175 17.87 16.58 -18.52
N LYS A 176 17.81 17.86 -18.91
CA LYS A 176 16.57 18.52 -19.29
C LYS A 176 15.98 17.89 -20.54
N GLY A 177 14.73 17.43 -20.43
CA GLY A 177 13.96 16.86 -21.54
C GLY A 177 12.46 16.91 -21.26
N GLU A 178 11.67 16.25 -22.11
CA GLU A 178 10.20 16.26 -22.04
C GLU A 178 9.64 15.75 -20.70
N MET A 179 10.29 14.75 -20.10
CA MET A 179 9.93 14.19 -18.80
C MET A 179 10.50 14.97 -17.61
N GLY A 180 11.01 16.18 -17.84
CA GLY A 180 11.68 16.99 -16.82
C GLY A 180 13.16 16.63 -16.62
N ALA A 181 13.82 17.44 -15.80
CA ALA A 181 15.24 17.32 -15.46
C ALA A 181 15.43 16.54 -14.16
N ALA A 182 16.58 15.86 -14.03
CA ALA A 182 16.99 15.29 -12.76
C ALA A 182 17.49 16.39 -11.81
N LYS A 183 17.27 16.18 -10.51
CA LYS A 183 17.81 17.01 -9.43
C LYS A 183 18.16 16.15 -8.23
N SER A 184 18.87 16.71 -7.26
CA SER A 184 19.02 16.06 -5.97
C SER A 184 17.67 16.00 -5.26
N LEU A 185 17.41 14.88 -4.58
CA LEU A 185 16.19 14.67 -3.80
C LEU A 185 16.50 14.85 -2.32
N CYS A 186 17.45 14.06 -1.83
CA CYS A 186 18.04 14.21 -0.51
C CYS A 186 19.34 13.41 -0.42
N SER A 187 20.22 13.80 0.49
CA SER A 187 21.30 12.91 0.95
C SER A 187 20.74 12.08 2.11
N PRO A 188 20.74 10.73 2.03
CA PRO A 188 20.24 9.90 3.12
C PRO A 188 21.07 10.13 4.38
N PHE A 189 20.42 10.08 5.55
CA PHE A 189 21.13 10.14 6.84
C PHE A 189 21.97 8.88 7.08
N ASP A 190 21.44 7.72 6.71
CA ASP A 190 22.18 6.46 6.69
C ASP A 190 23.00 6.41 5.39
N GLN A 191 24.27 6.82 5.49
CA GLN A 191 25.20 6.88 4.37
C GLN A 191 25.88 5.51 4.19
N PRO A 192 25.82 4.91 2.99
CA PRO A 192 26.73 3.83 2.66
C PRO A 192 28.18 4.29 2.80
N GLU A 193 29.09 3.34 3.00
CA GLU A 193 30.51 3.64 3.00
C GLU A 193 30.90 4.38 1.71
N LEU A 194 31.68 5.45 1.87
CA LEU A 194 32.21 6.24 0.77
C LEU A 194 33.74 6.02 0.75
N PRO A 195 34.25 5.10 -0.09
CA PRO A 195 35.67 4.81 -0.14
C PRO A 195 36.51 6.06 -0.43
N GLU A 196 37.70 6.13 0.15
CA GLU A 196 38.64 7.21 -0.11
C GLU A 196 38.99 7.27 -1.61
N GLY A 197 39.09 8.48 -2.15
CA GLY A 197 39.32 8.70 -3.59
C GLY A 197 38.06 8.56 -4.46
N THR A 198 36.88 8.27 -3.89
CA THR A 198 35.63 8.28 -4.66
C THR A 198 35.38 9.66 -5.26
N THR A 199 35.11 9.71 -6.56
CA THR A 199 34.83 10.94 -7.30
C THR A 199 33.33 11.16 -7.48
N CYS A 200 32.96 12.41 -7.69
CA CYS A 200 31.61 12.80 -7.99
C CYS A 200 31.21 12.30 -9.38
N PHE A 201 30.06 11.63 -9.46
CA PHE A 201 29.56 11.02 -10.69
C PHE A 201 29.43 11.99 -11.87
N ALA A 202 29.21 13.28 -11.60
CA ALA A 202 28.95 14.29 -12.61
C ALA A 202 30.16 15.20 -12.93
N SER A 203 30.96 15.55 -11.92
CA SER A 203 32.03 16.56 -12.05
C SER A 203 33.45 16.01 -11.96
N GLY A 204 33.63 14.77 -11.51
CA GLY A 204 34.95 14.17 -11.27
C GLY A 204 35.69 14.71 -10.03
N LYS A 205 35.16 15.73 -9.34
CA LYS A 205 35.70 16.24 -8.06
C LYS A 205 35.61 15.18 -6.95
N PRO A 206 36.35 15.30 -5.84
CA PRO A 206 36.16 14.42 -4.68
C PRO A 206 34.70 14.41 -4.20
N ALA A 207 34.12 13.22 -4.05
CA ALA A 207 32.78 13.07 -3.49
C ALA A 207 32.80 13.28 -1.98
N LYS A 208 31.75 13.90 -1.45
CA LYS A 208 31.56 14.13 -0.01
C LYS A 208 30.52 13.19 0.60
N LYS A 209 29.51 12.80 -0.18
CA LYS A 209 28.38 12.00 0.30
C LYS A 209 27.65 11.30 -0.85
N TRP A 210 26.95 10.23 -0.53
CA TRP A 210 25.93 9.65 -1.40
C TRP A 210 24.67 10.52 -1.37
N THR A 211 24.08 10.74 -2.53
CA THR A 211 22.85 11.55 -2.68
C THR A 211 21.89 10.87 -3.61
N TYR A 212 20.60 10.88 -3.27
CA TYR A 212 19.54 10.42 -4.14
C TYR A 212 19.24 11.48 -5.21
N TRP A 213 19.11 11.01 -6.44
CA TRP A 213 18.77 11.80 -7.62
C TRP A 213 17.60 11.17 -8.35
N GLY A 214 16.85 12.01 -9.05
CA GLY A 214 15.80 11.55 -9.93
C GLY A 214 15.02 12.72 -10.50
N ARG A 215 14.02 12.39 -11.32
CA ARG A 215 12.97 13.34 -11.68
C ARG A 215 11.99 13.46 -10.52
N SER A 216 11.48 14.66 -10.27
CA SER A 216 10.40 14.87 -9.31
C SER A 216 9.09 15.18 -10.03
N TYR A 217 7.99 14.86 -9.36
CA TYR A 217 6.67 15.43 -9.66
C TYR A 217 6.68 16.96 -9.61
#